data_AF-A0A9D8RT81-F1
#
_entry.id   AF-A0A9D8RT81-F1
#
_cell.length_a   1.000
_cell.length_b   1.000
_cell.length_c   1.000
_cell.angle_alpha   90.00
_cell.angle_beta   90.00
_cell.angle_gamma   90.00
#
_symmetry.space_group_name_H-M   'P 1'
#
loop_
_entity.id
_entity.type
_entity.pdbx_description
1 polymer ?
#
loop_
_entity_poly.entity_id
_entity_poly.type
_entity_poly.pdbx_seq_one_letter_code
_entity_poly.pdbx_strand_id
1 'polypeptide(L)'
;MEKPIKYVFYAIEGYGEVEYDITGEELKNLWKICAQYSEYLSFSFMRYHDTIAFEKELEAFRVSDMDVISRCMKHSGYYNWYLRLSVEERAKFLQNELKFYRVCPELLALLSQIADGIFKFMDGEYPNPEDPTFYRADGSVFLHSIIHEGEVYLCPREDEDVSSILSNPLWQVFKNPYIRE
;
A
#
# COMPACT_ATOMS: atom_id res chain seq x y z
N MET A 1 25.56 -4.01 -10.53
CA MET A 1 24.30 -3.88 -9.77
C MET A 1 23.20 -3.69 -10.78
N GLU A 2 22.39 -4.71 -10.99
CA GLU A 2 21.17 -4.58 -11.81
C GLU A 2 20.21 -3.62 -11.10
N LYS A 3 19.44 -2.85 -11.87
CA LYS A 3 18.46 -1.92 -11.30
C LYS A 3 17.34 -2.74 -10.67
N PRO A 4 16.80 -2.35 -9.50
CA PRO A 4 15.68 -3.05 -8.90
C PRO A 4 14.50 -3.09 -9.87
N ILE A 5 13.94 -4.28 -10.07
CA ILE A 5 12.79 -4.49 -10.92
C ILE A 5 11.56 -4.01 -10.15
N LYS A 6 10.77 -3.12 -10.77
CA LYS A 6 9.51 -2.64 -10.24
C LYS A 6 8.42 -3.03 -11.23
N TYR A 7 7.27 -3.46 -10.72
CA TYR A 7 6.08 -3.74 -11.51
C TYR A 7 4.98 -2.76 -11.15
N VAL A 8 4.07 -2.51 -12.08
CA VAL A 8 2.90 -1.65 -11.91
C VAL A 8 1.66 -2.34 -12.46
N PHE A 9 0.55 -2.16 -11.77
CA PHE A 9 -0.80 -2.49 -12.20
C PHE A 9 -1.58 -1.18 -12.28
N TYR A 10 -2.29 -0.97 -13.38
CA TYR A 10 -3.15 0.18 -13.58
C TYR A 10 -4.63 -0.24 -13.54
N ALA A 11 -5.45 0.51 -12.81
CA ALA A 11 -6.90 0.35 -12.81
C ALA A 11 -7.50 0.66 -14.18
N ILE A 12 -6.79 1.40 -15.02
CA ILE A 12 -7.27 1.84 -16.33
C ILE A 12 -6.13 1.66 -17.33
N GLU A 13 -6.39 0.94 -18.43
CA GLU A 13 -5.52 0.96 -19.61
C GLU A 13 -6.15 1.78 -20.75
N GLY A 14 -5.34 2.57 -21.46
CA GLY A 14 -5.79 3.39 -22.59
C GLY A 14 -6.48 4.70 -22.19
N TYR A 15 -7.30 5.27 -23.08
CA TYR A 15 -8.03 6.53 -22.85
C TYR A 15 -9.23 6.41 -21.87
N GLY A 16 -9.24 5.42 -20.96
CA GLY A 16 -10.28 5.31 -19.94
C GLY A 16 -11.49 4.44 -20.28
N GLU A 17 -11.40 3.53 -21.26
CA GLU A 17 -12.58 2.75 -21.70
C GLU A 17 -12.83 1.46 -20.88
N VAL A 18 -11.81 0.96 -20.18
CA VAL A 18 -11.91 -0.28 -19.38
C VAL A 18 -11.29 -0.08 -18.00
N GLU A 19 -12.06 -0.40 -16.97
CA GLU A 19 -11.63 -0.44 -15.58
C GLU A 19 -11.27 -1.88 -15.16
N TYR A 20 -10.11 -2.03 -14.54
CA TYR A 20 -9.54 -3.26 -14.01
C TYR A 20 -9.34 -3.12 -12.51
N ASP A 21 -9.49 -4.24 -11.79
CA ASP A 21 -9.28 -4.31 -10.35
C ASP A 21 -8.67 -5.66 -9.98
N ILE A 22 -7.96 -5.72 -8.86
CA ILE A 22 -7.46 -6.95 -8.26
C ILE A 22 -8.47 -7.38 -7.22
N THR A 23 -9.27 -8.41 -7.53
CA THR A 23 -10.44 -8.81 -6.72
C THR A 23 -10.40 -10.29 -6.34
N GLY A 24 -11.29 -10.70 -5.43
CA GLY A 24 -11.54 -12.11 -5.11
C GLY A 24 -10.29 -12.89 -4.68
N GLU A 25 -10.04 -14.04 -5.32
CA GLU A 25 -8.88 -14.88 -4.99
C GLU A 25 -7.54 -14.24 -5.38
N GLU A 26 -7.50 -13.38 -6.40
CA GLU A 26 -6.28 -12.66 -6.77
C GLU A 26 -5.87 -11.68 -5.67
N LEU A 27 -6.83 -10.95 -5.11
CA LEU A 27 -6.59 -10.03 -3.99
C LEU A 27 -6.12 -10.78 -2.73
N LYS A 28 -6.75 -11.92 -2.43
CA LYS A 28 -6.31 -12.78 -1.31
C LYS A 28 -4.89 -13.30 -1.52
N ASN A 29 -4.54 -13.70 -2.74
CA ASN A 29 -3.18 -14.13 -3.05
C ASN A 29 -2.19 -12.97 -2.90
N LEU A 30 -2.54 -11.78 -3.38
CA LEU A 30 -1.73 -10.57 -3.21
C LEU A 30 -1.44 -10.30 -1.73
N TRP A 31 -2.46 -10.32 -0.87
CA TRP A 31 -2.32 -10.14 0.58
C TRP A 31 -1.44 -11.19 1.23
N LYS A 32 -1.61 -12.46 0.85
CA LYS A 32 -0.79 -13.55 1.36
C LYS A 32 0.69 -13.35 1.02
N ILE A 33 1.00 -13.00 -0.23
CA ILE A 33 2.38 -12.76 -0.68
C ILE A 33 2.95 -11.49 -0.04
N CYS A 34 2.17 -10.43 0.10
CA CYS A 34 2.59 -9.23 0.84
C CYS A 34 2.99 -9.58 2.27
N ALA A 35 2.21 -10.40 2.96
CA ALA A 35 2.49 -10.84 4.32
C ALA A 35 3.67 -11.80 4.45
N GLN A 36 4.03 -12.51 3.37
CA GLN A 36 5.21 -13.37 3.36
C GLN A 36 6.51 -12.54 3.45
N TYR A 37 6.52 -11.35 2.85
CA TYR A 37 7.73 -10.52 2.75
C TYR A 37 7.70 -9.26 3.61
N SER A 38 6.54 -8.90 4.18
CA SER A 38 6.33 -7.65 4.90
C SER A 38 5.98 -7.86 6.37
N GLU A 39 6.53 -7.02 7.24
CA GLU A 39 6.20 -7.00 8.68
C GLU A 39 5.19 -5.90 9.03
N TYR A 40 5.09 -4.86 8.20
CA TYR A 40 4.29 -3.67 8.48
C TYR A 40 3.42 -3.29 7.29
N LEU A 41 2.26 -2.71 7.59
CA LEU A 41 1.31 -2.13 6.64
C LEU A 41 1.03 -0.69 7.08
N SER A 42 0.91 0.24 6.15
CA SER A 42 0.31 1.55 6.42
C SER A 42 -0.94 1.79 5.60
N PHE A 43 -1.82 2.62 6.14
CA PHE A 43 -2.94 3.22 5.43
C PHE A 43 -2.94 4.74 5.65
N SER A 44 -3.35 5.48 4.63
CA SER A 44 -3.77 6.87 4.74
C SER A 44 -5.25 6.96 5.16
N PHE A 45 -5.59 8.01 5.90
CA PHE A 45 -6.92 8.28 6.45
C PHE A 45 -7.29 9.72 6.11
N MET A 46 -7.88 9.90 4.93
CA MET A 46 -8.19 11.22 4.37
C MET A 46 -9.37 11.91 5.07
N ARG A 47 -10.23 11.12 5.74
CA ARG A 47 -11.41 11.58 6.51
C ARG A 47 -12.43 12.33 5.64
N TYR A 48 -12.66 11.85 4.42
CA TYR A 48 -13.77 12.32 3.58
C TYR A 48 -15.11 11.89 4.16
N HIS A 49 -15.16 10.71 4.80
CA HIS A 49 -16.27 10.30 5.66
C HIS A 49 -15.95 10.53 7.14
N ASP A 50 -17.00 10.81 7.92
CA ASP A 50 -16.91 10.95 9.38
C ASP A 50 -16.49 9.66 10.07
N THR A 51 -16.73 8.51 9.43
CA THR A 51 -16.41 7.19 9.94
C THR A 51 -15.72 6.34 8.88
N ILE A 52 -14.58 5.75 9.24
CA ILE A 52 -13.89 4.76 8.43
C ILE A 52 -14.28 3.36 8.93
N ALA A 53 -14.66 2.50 8.00
CA ALA A 53 -14.99 1.11 8.25
C ALA A 53 -13.80 0.40 8.91
N PHE A 54 -14.11 -0.41 9.92
CA PHE A 54 -13.14 -1.21 10.65
C PHE A 54 -12.00 -0.44 11.33
N GLU A 55 -12.10 0.89 11.50
CA GLU A 55 -11.03 1.69 12.14
C GLU A 55 -10.70 1.20 13.55
N LYS A 56 -11.71 0.82 14.35
CA LYS A 56 -11.51 0.34 15.71
C LYS A 56 -10.80 -1.01 15.75
N GLU A 57 -11.16 -1.90 14.83
CA GLU A 57 -10.58 -3.23 14.65
C GLU A 57 -9.12 -3.11 14.20
N LEU A 58 -8.81 -2.16 13.31
CA LEU A 58 -7.45 -1.87 12.88
C LEU A 58 -6.54 -1.41 14.04
N GLU A 59 -7.06 -0.65 15.01
CA GLU A 59 -6.26 -0.18 16.15
C GLU A 59 -5.68 -1.32 17.01
N ALA A 60 -6.25 -2.52 16.97
CA ALA A 60 -5.68 -3.69 17.65
C ALA A 60 -4.30 -4.09 17.12
N PHE A 61 -3.98 -3.71 15.88
CA PHE A 61 -2.72 -4.03 15.21
C PHE A 61 -1.76 -2.83 15.15
N ARG A 62 -2.13 -1.71 15.77
CA ARG A 62 -1.42 -0.44 15.63
C ARG A 62 0.04 -0.53 16.09
N VAL A 63 0.93 0.02 15.27
CA VAL A 63 2.34 0.25 15.61
C VAL A 63 2.49 1.69 16.12
N SER A 64 3.09 1.81 17.31
CA SER A 64 3.45 3.08 17.95
C SER A 64 4.97 3.26 18.14
N ASP A 65 5.77 2.25 17.74
CA ASP A 65 7.22 2.31 17.79
C ASP A 65 7.75 3.30 16.73
N MET A 66 8.34 4.40 17.20
CA MET A 66 8.80 5.48 16.35
C MET A 66 10.03 5.13 15.52
N ASP A 67 10.85 4.15 15.94
CA ASP A 67 12.00 3.70 15.14
C ASP A 67 11.51 2.91 13.92
N VAL A 68 10.50 2.07 14.10
CA VAL A 68 9.82 1.35 13.02
C VAL A 68 9.14 2.33 12.07
N ILE A 69 8.33 3.26 12.62
CA ILE A 69 7.62 4.27 11.82
C ILE A 69 8.61 5.13 11.04
N SER A 70 9.68 5.61 11.67
CA SER A 70 10.70 6.44 11.01
C SER A 70 11.36 5.70 9.85
N ARG A 71 11.68 4.41 10.03
CA ARG A 71 12.32 3.61 9.00
C ARG A 71 11.39 3.32 7.81
N CYS A 72 10.11 2.98 8.06
CA CYS A 72 9.13 2.83 6.97
C CYS A 72 8.87 4.17 6.27
N MET A 73 8.75 5.26 7.02
CA MET A 73 8.51 6.60 6.47
C MET A 73 9.61 7.08 5.53
N LYS A 74 10.87 6.70 5.75
CA LYS A 74 11.98 7.06 4.83
C LYS A 74 11.79 6.51 3.42
N HIS A 75 11.00 5.45 3.26
CA HIS A 75 10.74 4.79 1.99
C HIS A 75 9.32 5.03 1.47
N SER A 76 8.48 5.77 2.21
CA SER A 76 7.12 6.09 1.77
C SER A 76 7.11 7.21 0.73
N GLY A 77 6.08 7.25 -0.11
CA GLY A 77 5.85 8.34 -1.06
C GLY A 77 5.68 9.71 -0.39
N TYR A 78 5.34 9.73 0.91
CA TYR A 78 5.11 10.95 1.68
C TYR A 78 6.38 11.58 2.25
N TYR A 79 7.53 10.88 2.25
CA TYR A 79 8.71 11.28 3.05
C TYR A 79 9.15 12.73 2.81
N ASN A 80 9.28 13.12 1.54
CA ASN A 80 9.77 14.45 1.18
C ASN A 80 8.80 15.57 1.58
N TRP A 81 7.50 15.31 1.49
CA TRP A 81 6.47 16.24 1.95
C TRP A 81 6.45 16.29 3.49
N TYR A 82 6.50 15.14 4.14
CA TYR A 82 6.56 14.99 5.60
C TYR A 82 7.73 15.76 6.22
N LEU A 83 8.90 15.76 5.59
CA LEU A 83 10.07 16.54 6.05
C LEU A 83 9.89 18.06 5.97
N ARG A 84 8.92 18.57 5.21
CA ARG A 84 8.62 20.01 5.12
C ARG A 84 7.68 20.49 6.22
N LEU A 85 7.00 19.56 6.88
CA LEU A 85 6.09 19.85 7.99
C LEU A 85 6.87 20.22 9.27
N SER A 86 6.25 21.04 10.11
CA SER A 86 6.67 21.28 11.51
C SER A 86 6.57 20.01 12.36
N VAL A 87 7.16 20.04 13.55
CA VAL A 87 7.14 18.90 14.48
C VAL A 87 5.69 18.56 14.88
N GLU A 88 4.87 19.57 15.17
CA GLU A 88 3.47 19.41 15.55
C GLU A 88 2.64 18.82 14.40
N GLU A 89 2.83 19.32 13.17
CA GLU A 89 2.15 18.80 11.98
C GLU A 89 2.55 17.34 11.70
N ARG A 90 3.83 17.00 11.84
CA ARG A 90 4.29 15.60 11.70
C ARG A 90 3.65 14.66 12.72
N ALA A 91 3.55 15.10 13.97
CA ALA A 91 2.91 14.31 15.01
C ALA A 91 1.42 14.10 14.71
N LYS A 92 0.72 15.16 14.30
CA LYS A 92 -0.69 15.09 13.91
C LYS A 92 -0.91 14.18 12.70
N PHE A 93 -0.04 14.27 11.69
CA PHE A 93 -0.07 13.42 10.50
C PHE A 93 0.04 11.94 10.86
N LEU A 94 1.07 11.56 11.64
CA LEU A 94 1.27 10.17 12.06
C LEU A 94 0.21 9.66 13.05
N GLN A 95 -0.46 10.57 13.77
CA GLN A 95 -1.54 10.19 14.67
C GLN A 95 -2.84 9.91 13.90
N ASN A 96 -3.19 10.77 12.94
CA ASN A 96 -4.54 10.83 12.39
C ASN A 96 -4.66 10.45 10.91
N GLU A 97 -3.63 10.74 10.12
CA GLU A 97 -3.70 10.70 8.65
C GLU A 97 -2.89 9.54 8.05
N LEU A 98 -1.77 9.13 8.66
CA LEU A 98 -1.02 7.96 8.22
C LEU A 98 -0.74 7.05 9.41
N LYS A 99 -1.32 5.85 9.38
CA LYS A 99 -1.26 4.89 10.48
C LYS A 99 -0.54 3.62 10.03
N PHE A 100 0.26 3.05 10.94
CA PHE A 100 1.05 1.84 10.70
C PHE A 100 0.52 0.68 11.54
N TYR A 101 0.56 -0.52 10.99
CA TYR A 101 -0.01 -1.73 11.55
C TYR A 101 0.97 -2.89 11.39
N ARG A 102 0.98 -3.80 12.36
CA ARG A 102 1.77 -5.03 12.27
C ARG A 102 1.02 -6.04 11.40
N VAL A 103 1.72 -6.59 10.41
CA VAL A 103 1.17 -7.62 9.54
C VAL A 103 1.08 -8.93 10.31
N CYS A 104 -0.12 -9.50 10.36
CA CYS A 104 -0.39 -10.81 10.96
C CYS A 104 -1.63 -11.44 10.27
N PRO A 105 -1.87 -12.76 10.44
CA PRO A 105 -3.00 -13.43 9.80
C PRO A 105 -4.36 -12.79 10.07
N GLU A 106 -4.58 -12.29 11.28
CA GLU A 106 -5.83 -11.62 11.69
C GLU A 106 -6.02 -10.30 10.95
N LEU A 107 -4.95 -9.52 10.75
CA LEU A 107 -5.02 -8.30 9.95
C LEU A 107 -5.38 -8.64 8.49
N LEU A 108 -4.79 -9.67 7.89
CA LEU A 108 -5.14 -10.08 6.52
C LEU A 108 -6.60 -10.50 6.37
N ALA A 109 -7.12 -11.21 7.37
CA ALA A 109 -8.54 -11.57 7.41
C ALA A 109 -9.45 -10.34 7.53
N LEU A 110 -8.99 -9.28 8.20
CA LEU A 110 -9.68 -8.00 8.26
C LEU A 110 -9.64 -7.27 6.91
N LEU A 111 -8.50 -7.28 6.21
CA LEU A 111 -8.38 -6.66 4.88
C LEU A 111 -9.41 -7.18 3.89
N SER A 112 -9.65 -8.50 3.89
CA SER A 112 -10.68 -9.13 3.04
C SER A 112 -12.12 -8.78 3.43
N GLN A 113 -12.35 -8.18 4.61
CA GLN A 113 -13.66 -7.68 5.04
C GLN A 113 -13.86 -6.20 4.73
N ILE A 114 -12.78 -5.42 4.69
CA ILE A 114 -12.81 -3.99 4.36
C ILE A 114 -13.24 -3.79 2.90
N ALA A 115 -12.63 -4.54 1.98
CA ALA A 115 -12.91 -4.43 0.56
C ALA A 115 -12.67 -5.75 -0.20
N ASP A 116 -13.44 -5.94 -1.27
CA ASP A 116 -13.33 -7.07 -2.21
C ASP A 116 -12.47 -6.75 -3.45
N GLY A 117 -11.96 -5.51 -3.54
CA GLY A 117 -11.07 -5.02 -4.60
C GLY A 117 -10.00 -4.07 -4.06
N ILE A 118 -8.81 -4.05 -4.67
CA ILE A 118 -7.72 -3.18 -4.22
C ILE A 118 -8.09 -1.70 -4.38
N PHE A 119 -8.83 -1.35 -5.44
CA PHE A 119 -9.19 0.04 -5.71
C PHE A 119 -10.33 0.58 -4.84
N LYS A 120 -10.97 -0.27 -4.04
CA LYS A 120 -12.01 0.12 -3.08
C LYS A 120 -11.48 0.49 -1.71
N PHE A 121 -10.17 0.45 -1.50
CA PHE A 121 -9.52 1.08 -0.35
C PHE A 121 -9.53 2.61 -0.53
N MET A 122 -10.65 3.24 -0.82
CA MET A 122 -10.71 4.67 -1.17
C MET A 122 -11.75 5.35 -0.29
N ASP A 123 -11.33 6.28 0.59
CA ASP A 123 -12.19 7.03 1.50
C ASP A 123 -13.08 8.03 0.74
N GLY A 124 -12.66 8.51 -0.44
CA GLY A 124 -13.50 9.40 -1.25
C GLY A 124 -14.82 8.77 -1.71
N GLU A 125 -14.77 7.55 -2.23
CA GLU A 125 -15.92 6.83 -2.79
C GLU A 125 -16.54 5.82 -1.81
N TYR A 126 -15.71 5.20 -0.98
CA TYR A 126 -16.08 4.22 0.05
C TYR A 126 -15.68 4.76 1.42
N PRO A 127 -16.26 4.31 2.54
CA PRO A 127 -15.79 4.70 3.86
C PRO A 127 -14.58 3.86 4.29
N ASN A 128 -13.56 3.71 3.45
CA ASN A 128 -12.44 2.77 3.64
C ASN A 128 -11.10 3.50 3.84
N PRO A 129 -10.13 2.90 4.56
CA PRO A 129 -8.79 3.45 4.62
C PRO A 129 -8.10 3.40 3.25
N GLU A 130 -7.18 4.34 3.00
CA GLU A 130 -6.53 4.55 1.71
C GLU A 130 -5.08 4.06 1.64
N ASP A 131 -4.63 3.84 0.41
CA ASP A 131 -3.26 3.54 0.01
C ASP A 131 -2.53 2.46 0.85
N PRO A 132 -3.01 1.19 0.90
CA PRO A 132 -2.28 0.12 1.57
C PRO A 132 -0.85 0.03 1.05
N THR A 133 0.09 0.22 1.96
CA THR A 133 1.52 0.12 1.66
C THR A 133 2.18 -0.88 2.59
N PHE A 134 2.74 -1.94 2.04
CA PHE A 134 3.41 -3.01 2.77
C PHE A 134 4.92 -2.79 2.81
N TYR A 135 5.49 -2.87 4.01
CA TYR A 135 6.91 -2.67 4.28
C TYR A 135 7.53 -3.92 4.88
N ARG A 136 8.74 -4.22 4.42
CA ARG A 136 9.61 -5.25 5.01
C ARG A 136 10.07 -4.84 6.41
N ALA A 137 10.69 -5.77 7.13
CA ALA A 137 11.27 -5.55 8.46
C ALA A 137 12.22 -4.32 8.51
N ASP A 138 12.98 -4.12 7.43
CA ASP A 138 13.91 -3.00 7.28
C ASP A 138 13.26 -1.70 6.79
N GLY A 139 11.92 -1.68 6.66
CA GLY A 139 11.13 -0.54 6.22
C GLY A 139 11.16 -0.27 4.71
N SER A 140 11.85 -1.08 3.90
CA SER A 140 11.75 -0.98 2.44
C SER A 140 10.38 -1.45 1.96
N VAL A 141 9.85 -0.80 0.92
CA VAL A 141 8.51 -1.08 0.37
C VAL A 141 8.52 -2.36 -0.44
N PHE A 142 7.59 -3.26 -0.17
CA PHE A 142 7.27 -4.43 -1.00
C PHE A 142 6.11 -4.12 -1.96
N LEU A 143 5.03 -3.52 -1.46
CA LEU A 143 3.88 -3.08 -2.24
C LEU A 143 3.46 -1.67 -1.82
N HIS A 144 3.09 -0.84 -2.77
CA HIS A 144 2.57 0.51 -2.55
C HIS A 144 1.49 0.82 -3.56
N SER A 145 0.34 1.34 -3.12
CA SER A 145 -0.70 1.82 -4.01
C SER A 145 -0.92 3.32 -3.89
N ILE A 146 -1.39 3.91 -4.98
CA ILE A 146 -1.92 5.27 -5.07
C ILE A 146 -3.30 5.11 -5.69
N ILE A 147 -4.28 4.85 -4.84
CA ILE A 147 -5.53 4.21 -5.29
C ILE A 147 -6.39 5.21 -6.08
N HIS A 148 -6.36 6.48 -5.67
CA HIS A 148 -7.04 7.57 -6.38
C HIS A 148 -6.46 7.85 -7.76
N GLU A 149 -5.21 7.45 -8.03
CA GLU A 149 -4.61 7.49 -9.37
C GLU A 149 -4.76 6.15 -10.12
N GLY A 150 -5.38 5.15 -9.50
CA GLY A 150 -5.55 3.82 -10.09
C GLY A 150 -4.24 3.06 -10.24
N GLU A 151 -3.25 3.27 -9.35
CA GLU A 151 -1.93 2.66 -9.49
C GLU A 151 -1.59 1.74 -8.31
N VAL A 152 -1.06 0.55 -8.61
CA VAL A 152 -0.47 -0.34 -7.61
C VAL A 152 0.92 -0.76 -8.06
N TYR A 153 1.90 -0.63 -7.18
CA TYR A 153 3.29 -0.91 -7.44
C TYR A 153 3.79 -2.07 -6.60
N LEU A 154 4.45 -3.02 -7.26
CA LEU A 154 5.13 -4.15 -6.63
C LEU A 154 6.64 -4.00 -6.81
N CYS A 155 7.38 -4.08 -5.71
CA CYS A 155 8.81 -3.79 -5.65
C CYS A 155 9.57 -5.00 -5.07
N PRO A 156 9.55 -6.17 -5.73
CA PRO A 156 10.20 -7.36 -5.20
C PRO A 156 11.73 -7.22 -5.23
N ARG A 157 12.40 -7.98 -4.35
CA ARG A 157 13.84 -8.23 -4.44
C ARG A 157 14.11 -9.41 -5.38
N GLU A 158 15.37 -9.53 -5.80
CA GLU A 158 15.80 -10.62 -6.69
C GLU A 158 15.54 -12.02 -6.12
N ASP A 159 15.50 -12.15 -4.79
CA ASP A 159 15.26 -13.41 -4.06
C ASP A 159 13.79 -13.63 -3.65
N GLU A 160 12.87 -12.73 -4.00
CA GLU A 160 11.45 -12.82 -3.64
C GLU A 160 10.62 -13.34 -4.82
N ASP A 161 10.04 -14.53 -4.66
CA ASP A 161 9.14 -15.10 -5.66
C ASP A 161 7.76 -14.40 -5.62
N VAL A 162 7.46 -13.73 -6.72
CA VAL A 162 6.16 -13.06 -6.99
C VAL A 162 5.48 -13.60 -8.25
N SER A 163 5.92 -14.76 -8.77
CA SER A 163 5.41 -15.34 -10.03
C SER A 163 3.90 -15.54 -10.02
N SER A 164 3.29 -15.86 -8.87
CA SER A 164 1.84 -16.00 -8.73
C SER A 164 1.06 -14.68 -8.77
N ILE A 165 1.71 -13.54 -8.51
CA ILE A 165 1.09 -12.22 -8.73
C ILE A 165 1.20 -11.87 -10.21
N LEU A 166 2.39 -12.08 -10.78
CA LEU A 166 2.71 -11.77 -12.17
C LEU A 166 2.04 -12.70 -13.20
N SER A 167 1.31 -13.73 -12.75
CA SER A 167 0.47 -14.53 -13.63
C SER A 167 -0.74 -13.74 -14.16
N ASN A 168 -1.14 -12.67 -13.47
CA ASN A 168 -2.09 -11.71 -14.02
C ASN A 168 -1.36 -10.82 -15.04
N PRO A 169 -1.77 -10.83 -16.33
CA PRO A 169 -1.05 -10.15 -17.41
C PRO A 169 -1.13 -8.61 -17.36
N LEU A 170 -1.99 -8.05 -16.50
CA LEU A 170 -2.11 -6.61 -16.30
C LEU A 170 -0.96 -6.03 -15.46
N TRP A 171 -0.15 -6.88 -14.82
CA TRP A 171 1.11 -6.44 -14.21
C TRP A 171 2.16 -6.20 -15.28
N GLN A 172 2.68 -4.98 -15.33
CA GLN A 172 3.68 -4.56 -16.30
C GLN A 172 5.00 -4.24 -15.60
N VAL A 173 6.13 -4.44 -16.30
CA VAL A 173 7.43 -3.93 -15.82
C VAL A 173 7.38 -2.41 -15.85
N PHE A 174 7.55 -1.77 -14.70
CA PHE A 174 7.58 -0.32 -14.57
C PHE A 174 8.86 0.22 -15.20
N LYS A 175 8.71 0.90 -16.34
CA LYS A 175 9.79 1.64 -16.99
C LYS A 175 9.65 3.10 -16.59
N ASN A 176 10.58 3.62 -15.78
CA ASN A 176 10.58 5.04 -15.43
C ASN A 176 10.76 5.86 -16.74
N PRO A 177 9.76 6.65 -17.17
CA PRO A 177 9.82 7.34 -18.46
C PRO A 177 10.92 8.40 -18.53
N TYR A 178 11.50 8.79 -17.39
CA TYR A 178 12.57 9.77 -17.27
C TYR A 178 13.98 9.16 -17.24
N ILE A 179 14.09 7.82 -17.22
CA ILE A 179 15.37 7.12 -17.34
C ILE A 179 15.41 6.48 -18.72
N ARG A 180 16.00 7.19 -19.70
CA ARG A 180 16.35 6.59 -20.99
C ARG A 180 17.49 5.59 -20.77
N GLU A 181 17.34 4.39 -21.32
CA GLU A 181 18.42 3.39 -21.42
C GLU A 181 19.58 3.91 -22.28
#